data_AF-A0AAD6NLZ7-F1
#
_entry.id   AF-A0AAD6NLZ7-F1
#
_cell.length_a   1.000
_cell.length_b   1.000
_cell.length_c   1.000
_cell.angle_alpha   90.00
_cell.angle_beta   90.00
_cell.angle_gamma   90.00
#
_symmetry.space_group_name_H-M   'P 1'
#
loop_
_entity.id
_entity.type
_entity.pdbx_description
1 polymer ?
#
loop_
_entity_poly.entity_id
_entity_poly.type
_entity_poly.pdbx_seq_one_letter_code
_entity_poly.pdbx_strand_id
1 'polypeptide(L)'
;MSMESYTGSDPKCIYLTDLFDQEIEPAFEPFIKWANTGDYSYVGQNELVVHASTYLFAKEQINNGELEALALSEATALCAGSEYESAKAFELGLPQAVQIIYGRAGDQESNEKPPFKTPHNVEDLTHVGRLIEDPFERLLAHFAAVSIDQLRQTGRFLSLINKNRRFAAQVLLFVKRGLPLSVDQNGNHAI
;
A
#
# COMPACT_ATOMS: atom_id res chain seq x y z
N MET A 1 1.85 31.76 -54.37
CA MET A 1 1.67 32.09 -52.94
C MET A 1 0.27 31.64 -52.58
N SER A 2 0.13 30.42 -52.05
CA SER A 2 -1.10 29.93 -51.45
C SER A 2 -0.70 29.24 -50.16
N MET A 3 -1.03 29.90 -49.07
CA MET A 3 -0.79 29.48 -47.70
C MET A 3 -2.01 28.66 -47.32
N GLU A 4 -1.88 27.34 -47.25
CA GLU A 4 -2.94 26.48 -46.72
C GLU A 4 -3.07 26.77 -45.22
N SER A 5 -4.18 27.41 -44.85
CA SER A 5 -4.55 27.64 -43.47
C SER A 5 -4.96 26.30 -42.85
N TYR A 6 -4.08 25.72 -42.04
CA TYR A 6 -4.44 24.69 -41.07
C TYR A 6 -5.44 25.29 -40.08
N THR A 7 -6.73 24.93 -40.20
CA THR A 7 -7.72 25.16 -39.15
C THR A 7 -7.55 24.07 -38.10
N GLY A 8 -6.57 24.23 -37.22
CA GLY A 8 -6.47 23.40 -36.03
C GLY A 8 -7.70 23.64 -35.16
N SER A 9 -8.49 22.59 -34.90
CA SER A 9 -9.50 22.68 -33.84
C SER A 9 -8.78 22.94 -32.53
N ASP A 10 -9.23 23.93 -31.76
CA ASP A 10 -8.74 24.14 -30.40
C ASP A 10 -8.68 22.79 -29.66
N PRO A 11 -7.56 22.45 -28.99
CA PRO A 11 -7.47 21.21 -28.26
C PRO A 11 -8.60 21.16 -27.22
N LYS A 12 -9.47 20.14 -27.34
CA LYS A 12 -10.51 19.87 -26.33
C LYS A 12 -9.82 19.43 -25.04
N CYS A 13 -9.55 20.40 -24.16
CA CYS A 13 -9.02 20.14 -22.84
C CYS A 13 -10.16 19.63 -21.94
N ILE A 14 -9.97 18.48 -21.29
CA ILE A 14 -10.87 17.97 -20.26
C ILE A 14 -10.17 18.20 -18.93
N TYR A 15 -10.80 18.98 -18.05
CA TYR A 15 -10.28 19.24 -16.71
C TYR A 15 -10.85 18.18 -15.76
N LEU A 16 -9.97 17.34 -15.22
CA LEU A 16 -10.31 16.32 -14.22
C LEU A 16 -10.09 16.91 -12.82
N THR A 17 -10.84 17.96 -12.47
CA THR A 17 -10.65 18.71 -11.21
C THR A 17 -11.14 17.97 -9.97
N ASP A 18 -12.06 17.02 -10.15
CA ASP A 18 -12.76 16.36 -9.03
C ASP A 18 -12.32 14.89 -8.86
N LEU A 19 -11.40 14.40 -9.70
CA LEU A 19 -10.95 13.00 -9.73
C LEU A 19 -9.55 12.79 -9.12
N PHE A 20 -8.75 13.85 -9.01
CA PHE A 20 -7.36 13.77 -8.58
C PHE A 20 -7.15 14.59 -7.31
N ASP A 21 -7.40 13.95 -6.18
CA ASP A 21 -6.78 14.38 -4.92
C ASP A 21 -5.25 14.24 -5.03
N GLN A 22 -4.49 14.96 -4.19
CA GLN A 22 -3.02 14.85 -4.16
C GLN A 22 -2.51 13.41 -3.99
N GLU A 23 -3.32 12.54 -3.39
CA GLU A 23 -3.03 11.12 -3.17
C GLU A 23 -3.17 10.27 -4.44
N ILE A 24 -3.88 10.76 -5.47
CA ILE A 24 -4.17 10.06 -6.72
C ILE A 24 -3.40 10.66 -7.90
N GLU A 25 -2.88 11.89 -7.77
CA GLU A 25 -2.02 12.54 -8.78
C GLU A 25 -0.93 11.59 -9.35
N PRO A 26 -0.20 10.78 -8.55
CA PRO A 26 0.83 9.89 -9.06
C PRO A 26 0.30 8.78 -9.99
N ALA A 27 -1.01 8.52 -9.99
CA ALA A 27 -1.65 7.51 -10.85
C ALA A 27 -1.91 7.99 -12.28
N PHE A 28 -1.82 9.30 -12.57
CA PHE A 28 -2.26 9.82 -13.86
C PHE A 28 -1.41 9.29 -15.03
N GLU A 29 -0.09 9.43 -14.93
CA GLU A 29 0.83 8.93 -15.96
C GLU A 29 0.76 7.40 -16.12
N PRO A 30 0.79 6.59 -15.05
CA PRO A 30 0.43 5.17 -15.07
C PRO A 30 -0.84 4.83 -15.85
N PHE A 31 -1.93 5.53 -15.54
CA PHE A 31 -3.22 5.30 -16.17
C PHE A 31 -3.17 5.60 -17.66
N ILE A 32 -2.60 6.73 -18.06
CA ILE A 32 -2.47 7.09 -19.48
C ILE A 32 -1.63 6.05 -20.22
N LYS A 33 -0.52 5.59 -19.64
CA LYS A 33 0.31 4.54 -20.25
C LYS A 33 -0.49 3.25 -20.43
N TRP A 34 -1.13 2.76 -19.36
CA TRP A 34 -1.95 1.55 -19.40
C TRP A 34 -3.11 1.67 -20.41
N ALA A 35 -3.82 2.79 -20.46
CA ALA A 35 -4.93 2.99 -21.38
C ALA A 35 -4.49 2.91 -22.86
N ASN A 36 -3.23 3.22 -23.16
CA ASN A 36 -2.67 3.13 -24.50
C ASN A 36 -2.04 1.77 -24.82
N THR A 37 -1.41 1.10 -23.85
CA THR A 37 -0.57 -0.09 -24.10
C THR A 37 -1.02 -1.36 -23.39
N GLY A 38 -1.98 -1.28 -22.48
CA GLY A 38 -2.40 -2.39 -21.60
C GLY A 38 -1.40 -2.70 -20.48
N ASP A 39 -0.36 -1.88 -20.31
CA ASP A 39 0.68 -2.04 -19.29
C ASP A 39 1.09 -0.66 -18.74
N TYR A 40 1.50 -0.61 -17.47
CA TYR A 40 2.20 0.54 -16.91
C TYR A 40 3.43 0.10 -16.10
N SER A 41 4.45 -0.41 -16.77
CA SER A 41 5.77 -0.51 -16.13
C SER A 41 6.25 0.87 -15.66
N TYR A 42 6.60 1.02 -14.38
CA TYR A 42 7.12 2.26 -13.81
C TYR A 42 8.43 1.98 -13.07
N VAL A 43 9.47 2.74 -13.38
CA VAL A 43 10.77 2.68 -12.70
C VAL A 43 11.17 4.12 -12.40
N GLY A 44 11.35 4.45 -11.13
CA GLY A 44 11.44 5.85 -10.73
C GLY A 44 11.67 6.10 -9.24
N GLN A 45 11.36 7.31 -8.81
CA GLN A 45 11.30 7.62 -7.39
C GLN A 45 9.91 7.26 -6.87
N ASN A 46 9.83 6.80 -5.62
CA ASN A 46 8.56 6.49 -4.95
C ASN A 46 7.69 5.47 -5.71
N GLU A 47 8.29 4.46 -6.33
CA GLU A 47 7.57 3.43 -7.12
C GLU A 47 6.40 2.82 -6.33
N LEU A 48 6.60 2.52 -5.04
CA LEU A 48 5.53 2.01 -4.18
C LEU A 48 4.34 2.98 -4.04
N VAL A 49 4.60 4.29 -4.02
CA VAL A 49 3.56 5.33 -3.96
C VAL A 49 2.79 5.39 -5.27
N VAL A 50 3.49 5.28 -6.41
CA VAL A 50 2.87 5.24 -7.73
C VAL A 50 1.96 4.03 -7.86
N HIS A 51 2.41 2.85 -7.44
CA HIS A 51 1.57 1.65 -7.47
C HIS A 51 0.39 1.73 -6.50
N ALA A 52 0.58 2.28 -5.29
CA ALA A 52 -0.51 2.49 -4.34
C ALA A 52 -1.57 3.47 -4.87
N SER A 53 -1.13 4.59 -5.45
CA SER A 53 -2.01 5.59 -6.06
C SER A 53 -2.78 4.99 -7.24
N THR A 54 -2.09 4.23 -8.10
CA THR A 54 -2.70 3.60 -9.28
C THR A 54 -3.69 2.51 -8.89
N TYR A 55 -3.36 1.71 -7.86
CA TYR A 55 -4.28 0.73 -7.27
C TYR A 55 -5.57 1.40 -6.78
N LEU A 56 -5.44 2.45 -5.96
CA LEU A 56 -6.59 3.17 -5.41
C LEU A 56 -7.42 3.85 -6.51
N PHE A 57 -6.76 4.48 -7.48
CA PHE A 57 -7.42 5.09 -8.64
C PHE A 57 -8.24 4.06 -9.43
N ALA A 58 -7.62 2.92 -9.76
CA ALA A 58 -8.24 1.85 -10.51
C ALA A 58 -9.48 1.31 -9.77
N LYS A 59 -9.34 1.07 -8.46
CA LYS A 59 -10.40 0.51 -7.61
C LYS A 59 -11.55 1.50 -7.38
N GLU A 60 -11.26 2.74 -6.99
CA GLU A 60 -12.28 3.67 -6.48
C GLU A 60 -12.81 4.65 -7.52
N GLN A 61 -11.97 5.10 -8.47
CA GLN A 61 -12.37 6.17 -9.40
C GLN A 61 -12.91 5.63 -10.72
N ILE A 62 -12.31 4.55 -11.24
CA ILE A 62 -12.68 4.01 -12.55
C ILE A 62 -13.23 2.58 -12.50
N ASN A 63 -13.20 1.93 -11.32
CA ASN A 63 -13.66 0.55 -11.10
C ASN A 63 -13.13 -0.43 -12.15
N ASN A 64 -11.81 -0.43 -12.36
CA ASN A 64 -11.13 -1.25 -13.34
C ASN A 64 -10.26 -2.33 -12.66
N GLY A 65 -10.76 -3.57 -12.65
CA GLY A 65 -10.08 -4.69 -12.00
C GLY A 65 -8.78 -5.14 -12.68
N GLU A 66 -8.58 -4.85 -13.97
CA GLU A 66 -7.34 -5.22 -14.67
C GLU A 66 -6.18 -4.31 -14.26
N LEU A 67 -6.41 -3.00 -14.23
CA LEU A 67 -5.42 -2.03 -13.76
C LEU A 67 -5.16 -2.18 -12.25
N GLU A 68 -6.21 -2.47 -11.46
CA GLU A 68 -6.09 -2.78 -10.04
C GLU A 68 -5.15 -3.99 -9.82
N ALA A 69 -5.41 -5.10 -10.53
CA ALA A 69 -4.61 -6.32 -10.42
C ALA A 69 -3.16 -6.10 -10.89
N LEU A 70 -2.97 -5.34 -11.97
CA LEU A 70 -1.65 -5.00 -12.47
C LEU A 70 -0.87 -4.16 -11.46
N ALA A 71 -1.49 -3.14 -10.87
CA ALA A 71 -0.86 -2.31 -9.85
C ALA A 71 -0.43 -3.10 -8.61
N LEU A 72 -1.27 -4.02 -8.16
CA LEU A 72 -0.93 -4.92 -7.06
C LEU A 72 0.22 -5.85 -7.44
N SER A 73 0.23 -6.39 -8.66
CA SER A 73 1.29 -7.27 -9.15
C SER A 73 2.64 -6.57 -9.18
N GLU A 74 2.71 -5.36 -9.74
CA GLU A 74 3.94 -4.56 -9.78
C GLU A 74 4.43 -4.18 -8.36
N ALA A 75 3.52 -3.75 -7.48
CA ALA A 75 3.87 -3.48 -6.08
C ALA A 75 4.39 -4.73 -5.36
N THR A 76 3.80 -5.89 -5.62
CA THR A 76 4.23 -7.16 -5.04
C THR A 76 5.64 -7.53 -5.52
N ALA A 77 5.92 -7.36 -6.82
CA ALA A 77 7.25 -7.59 -7.36
C ALA A 77 8.29 -6.66 -6.73
N LEU A 78 7.95 -5.37 -6.56
CA LEU A 78 8.81 -4.39 -5.89
C LEU A 78 9.10 -4.79 -4.43
N CYS A 79 8.07 -5.17 -3.67
CA CYS A 79 8.22 -5.60 -2.27
C CYS A 79 8.93 -6.96 -2.10
N ALA A 80 8.88 -7.81 -3.12
CA ALA A 80 9.61 -9.08 -3.18
C ALA A 80 11.03 -8.96 -3.74
N GLY A 81 11.43 -7.76 -4.18
CA GLY A 81 12.73 -7.45 -4.76
C GLY A 81 13.89 -7.59 -3.77
N SER A 82 15.09 -7.25 -4.23
CA SER A 82 16.31 -7.36 -3.41
C SER A 82 16.23 -6.55 -2.11
N GLU A 83 17.03 -6.91 -1.11
CA GLU A 83 17.08 -6.22 0.20
C GLU A 83 17.34 -4.71 0.06
N TYR A 84 18.11 -4.31 -0.98
CA TYR A 84 18.38 -2.91 -1.32
C TYR A 84 17.15 -2.17 -1.88
N GLU A 85 16.41 -2.79 -2.79
CA GLU A 85 15.18 -2.23 -3.37
C GLU A 85 14.09 -2.11 -2.31
N SER A 86 14.00 -3.11 -1.42
CA SER A 86 13.11 -3.11 -0.26
C SER A 86 13.46 -1.97 0.73
N ALA A 87 14.74 -1.73 1.01
CA ALA A 87 15.17 -0.63 1.89
C ALA A 87 14.86 0.76 1.30
N LYS A 88 15.00 0.94 -0.02
CA LYS A 88 14.66 2.20 -0.71
C LYS A 88 13.16 2.43 -0.79
N ALA A 89 12.38 1.38 -1.09
CA ALA A 89 10.92 1.41 -1.04
C ALA A 89 10.43 1.78 0.37
N PHE A 90 11.17 1.35 1.39
CA PHE A 90 10.87 1.64 2.78
C PHE A 90 11.13 3.10 3.19
N GLU A 91 12.33 3.65 2.92
CA GLU A 91 12.66 5.02 3.38
C GLU A 91 11.83 6.11 2.70
N LEU A 92 11.47 5.89 1.44
CA LEU A 92 10.85 6.90 0.59
C LEU A 92 9.36 6.67 0.39
N GLY A 93 8.93 5.42 0.21
CA GLY A 93 7.57 5.12 -0.27
C GLY A 93 6.61 4.61 0.78
N LEU A 94 7.04 3.77 1.73
CA LEU A 94 6.12 3.05 2.62
C LEU A 94 5.20 3.97 3.44
N PRO A 95 5.67 5.05 4.10
CA PRO A 95 4.79 5.90 4.88
C PRO A 95 3.69 6.57 4.04
N GLN A 96 4.03 6.99 2.82
CA GLN A 96 3.09 7.63 1.89
C GLN A 96 2.12 6.61 1.29
N ALA A 97 2.61 5.43 0.91
CA ALA A 97 1.77 4.34 0.42
C ALA A 97 0.76 3.87 1.49
N VAL A 98 1.19 3.77 2.76
CA VAL A 98 0.28 3.49 3.87
C VAL A 98 -0.73 4.61 4.03
N GLN A 99 -0.33 5.88 3.91
CA GLN A 99 -1.28 6.98 3.94
C GLN A 99 -2.30 6.91 2.79
N ILE A 100 -1.89 6.60 1.56
CA ILE A 100 -2.81 6.49 0.42
C ILE A 100 -3.82 5.35 0.64
N ILE A 101 -3.36 4.18 1.05
CA ILE A 101 -4.20 2.98 1.17
C ILE A 101 -5.06 3.02 2.44
N TYR A 102 -4.53 3.49 3.57
CA TYR A 102 -5.23 3.50 4.85
C TYR A 102 -5.84 4.86 5.22
N GLY A 103 -5.40 5.96 4.63
CA GLY A 103 -5.79 7.33 5.01
C GLY A 103 -7.28 7.61 4.80
N ARG A 104 -7.92 6.92 3.87
CA ARG A 104 -9.38 7.01 3.65
C ARG A 104 -10.20 6.22 4.67
N ALA A 105 -9.59 5.33 5.45
CA ALA A 105 -10.28 4.60 6.52
C ALA A 105 -10.57 5.49 7.75
N GLY A 106 -9.99 6.70 7.82
CA GLY A 106 -10.22 7.67 8.90
C GLY A 106 -11.68 8.14 9.02
N ASP A 107 -12.45 8.10 7.93
CA ASP A 107 -13.88 8.45 7.95
C ASP A 107 -14.79 7.27 8.35
N GLN A 108 -14.27 6.04 8.33
CA GLN A 108 -14.99 4.82 8.71
C GLN A 108 -14.75 4.35 10.15
N GLU A 109 -13.74 4.88 10.85
CA GLU A 109 -13.48 4.55 12.27
C GLU A 109 -14.58 5.03 13.24
N SER A 110 -15.63 5.70 12.75
CA SER A 110 -16.77 6.11 13.59
C SER A 110 -17.78 4.99 13.90
N ASN A 111 -17.75 3.81 13.23
CA ASN A 111 -18.77 2.78 13.50
C ASN A 111 -18.37 1.30 13.40
N GLU A 112 -17.16 0.94 12.96
CA GLU A 112 -16.81 -0.47 12.84
C GLU A 112 -16.12 -1.02 14.09
N LYS A 113 -16.82 -1.96 14.75
CA LYS A 113 -16.26 -2.81 15.81
C LYS A 113 -14.95 -3.43 15.32
N PRO A 114 -13.94 -3.59 16.19
CA PRO A 114 -12.69 -4.22 15.82
C PRO A 114 -12.95 -5.63 15.25
N PRO A 115 -12.29 -6.03 14.16
CA PRO A 115 -12.61 -7.24 13.38
C PRO A 115 -12.19 -8.54 14.08
N PHE A 116 -11.87 -8.51 15.37
CA PHE A 116 -11.37 -9.68 16.10
C PHE A 116 -12.54 -10.58 16.52
N LYS A 117 -13.00 -11.44 15.60
CA LYS A 117 -13.52 -12.74 16.02
C LYS A 117 -12.31 -13.57 16.44
N THR A 118 -12.23 -13.90 17.74
CA THR A 118 -11.19 -14.76 18.30
C THR A 118 -11.05 -16.05 17.48
N PRO A 119 -9.91 -16.28 16.82
CA PRO A 119 -9.67 -17.54 16.13
C PRO A 119 -9.49 -18.65 17.15
N HIS A 120 -10.29 -19.71 17.03
CA HIS A 120 -10.28 -20.85 17.96
C HIS A 120 -9.19 -21.90 17.64
N ASN A 121 -8.28 -21.64 16.71
CA ASN A 121 -7.13 -22.50 16.40
C ASN A 121 -5.96 -21.66 15.87
N VAL A 122 -4.75 -21.89 16.41
CA VAL A 122 -3.57 -21.00 16.28
C VAL A 122 -2.49 -21.58 15.35
N GLU A 123 -2.85 -22.44 14.39
CA GLU A 123 -1.84 -23.16 13.59
C GLU A 123 -1.87 -22.88 12.08
N ASP A 124 -2.47 -21.80 11.60
CA ASP A 124 -2.39 -21.50 10.17
C ASP A 124 -2.13 -20.02 9.87
N LEU A 125 -0.88 -19.72 9.45
CA LEU A 125 -0.51 -18.44 8.86
C LEU A 125 -1.35 -18.11 7.61
N THR A 126 -1.97 -19.12 6.98
CA THR A 126 -2.92 -18.93 5.87
C THR A 126 -4.27 -18.33 6.31
N HIS A 127 -4.65 -18.45 7.59
CA HIS A 127 -5.86 -17.82 8.13
C HIS A 127 -5.67 -16.34 8.46
N VAL A 128 -4.43 -15.94 8.79
CA VAL A 128 -4.10 -14.56 9.14
C VAL A 128 -4.28 -13.61 7.96
N GLY A 129 -3.86 -14.04 6.76
CA GLY A 129 -4.07 -13.27 5.53
C GLY A 129 -5.55 -13.02 5.23
N ARG A 130 -6.45 -13.92 5.60
CA ARG A 130 -7.90 -13.79 5.34
C ARG A 130 -8.61 -12.74 6.20
N LEU A 131 -7.96 -12.24 7.25
CA LEU A 131 -8.51 -11.19 8.11
C LEU A 131 -8.37 -9.79 7.48
N ILE A 132 -7.48 -9.64 6.49
CA ILE A 132 -7.28 -8.41 5.75
C ILE A 132 -7.90 -8.61 4.38
N GLU A 133 -9.06 -8.01 4.15
CA GLU A 133 -9.83 -8.19 2.93
C GLU A 133 -9.14 -7.56 1.72
N ASP A 134 -8.56 -6.37 1.90
CA ASP A 134 -7.88 -5.64 0.85
C ASP A 134 -6.46 -6.23 0.56
N PRO A 135 -6.18 -6.68 -0.68
CA PRO A 135 -4.90 -7.28 -1.01
C PRO A 135 -3.71 -6.33 -0.88
N PHE A 136 -3.89 -5.03 -1.15
CA PHE A 136 -2.83 -4.04 -1.07
C PHE A 136 -2.53 -3.66 0.38
N GLU A 137 -3.57 -3.54 1.23
CA GLU A 137 -3.40 -3.42 2.69
C GLU A 137 -2.55 -4.58 3.23
N ARG A 138 -2.90 -5.80 2.81
CA ARG A 138 -2.20 -7.02 3.21
C ARG A 138 -0.74 -7.01 2.77
N LEU A 139 -0.46 -6.59 1.54
CA LEU A 139 0.90 -6.46 1.01
C LEU A 139 1.73 -5.51 1.87
N LEU A 140 1.22 -4.30 2.16
CA LEU A 140 1.92 -3.30 2.96
C LEU A 140 2.17 -3.78 4.39
N ALA A 141 1.17 -4.41 5.02
CA ALA A 141 1.31 -4.96 6.37
C ALA A 141 2.34 -6.10 6.43
N HIS A 142 2.31 -7.00 5.45
CA HIS A 142 3.26 -8.11 5.36
C HIS A 142 4.68 -7.60 5.12
N PHE A 143 4.86 -6.70 4.15
CA PHE A 143 6.15 -6.09 3.85
C PHE A 143 6.74 -5.39 5.08
N ALA A 144 5.93 -4.62 5.81
CA ALA A 144 6.37 -3.96 7.04
C ALA A 144 6.71 -4.95 8.17
N ALA A 145 5.98 -6.06 8.28
CA ALA A 145 6.26 -7.07 9.29
C ALA A 145 7.57 -7.82 9.02
N VAL A 146 7.86 -8.14 7.75
CA VAL A 146 9.12 -8.78 7.36
C VAL A 146 10.31 -7.88 7.64
N SER A 147 10.17 -6.57 7.44
CA SER A 147 11.25 -5.60 7.62
C SER A 147 11.27 -4.97 9.03
N ILE A 148 10.47 -5.47 9.99
CA ILE A 148 10.17 -4.76 11.25
C ILE A 148 11.39 -4.39 12.09
N ASP A 149 12.44 -5.22 12.06
CA ASP A 149 13.69 -5.01 12.80
C ASP A 149 14.51 -3.82 12.29
N GLN A 150 14.46 -3.55 10.98
CA GLN A 150 15.07 -2.37 10.36
C GLN A 150 14.17 -1.15 10.58
N LEU A 151 12.88 -1.34 10.37
CA LEU A 151 11.82 -0.32 10.46
C LEU A 151 11.75 0.38 11.81
N ARG A 152 11.79 -0.39 12.91
CA ARG A 152 11.69 0.15 14.28
C ARG A 152 12.83 1.10 14.66
N GLN A 153 13.94 1.05 13.93
CA GLN A 153 15.08 1.94 14.16
C GLN A 153 14.86 3.33 13.57
N THR A 154 13.82 3.51 12.75
CA THR A 154 13.48 4.78 12.12
C THR A 154 12.36 5.50 12.87
N GLY A 155 12.58 6.75 13.25
CA GLY A 155 11.55 7.56 13.93
C GLY A 155 10.30 7.80 13.06
N ARG A 156 10.45 7.78 11.73
CA ARG A 156 9.34 7.93 10.78
C ARG A 156 8.36 6.77 10.85
N PHE A 157 8.86 5.53 10.98
CA PHE A 157 8.01 4.35 11.07
C PHE A 157 7.22 4.29 12.38
N LEU A 158 7.84 4.66 13.51
CA LEU A 158 7.11 4.75 14.78
C LEU A 158 5.98 5.78 14.72
N SER A 159 6.23 6.93 14.08
CA SER A 159 5.19 7.93 13.81
C SER A 159 4.07 7.37 12.93
N LEU A 160 4.41 6.60 11.88
CA LEU A 160 3.45 5.95 10.99
C LEU A 160 2.53 4.96 11.72
N ILE A 161 3.13 4.05 12.51
CA ILE A 161 2.39 3.05 13.31
C ILE A 161 1.45 3.74 14.33
N ASN A 162 1.92 4.80 14.98
CA ASN A 162 1.10 5.52 15.96
C ASN A 162 -0.10 6.23 15.32
N LYS A 163 0.07 6.74 14.09
CA LYS A 163 -1.00 7.44 13.35
C LYS A 163 -1.99 6.49 12.68
N ASN A 164 -1.55 5.30 12.27
CA ASN A 164 -2.38 4.33 11.53
C ASN A 164 -2.57 3.06 12.37
N ARG A 165 -3.54 3.07 13.28
CA ARG A 165 -3.80 1.94 14.19
C ARG A 165 -4.25 0.67 13.47
N ARG A 166 -5.05 0.81 12.42
CA ARG A 166 -5.46 -0.31 11.55
C ARG A 166 -4.24 -0.98 10.92
N PHE A 167 -3.36 -0.20 10.29
CA PHE A 167 -2.09 -0.70 9.74
C PHE A 167 -1.24 -1.37 10.82
N ALA A 168 -1.06 -0.74 11.98
CA ALA A 168 -0.29 -1.29 13.08
C ALA A 168 -0.82 -2.67 13.54
N ALA A 169 -2.14 -2.79 13.69
CA ALA A 169 -2.78 -4.05 14.06
C ALA A 169 -2.53 -5.13 13.00
N GLN A 170 -2.64 -4.78 11.72
CA GLN A 170 -2.37 -5.71 10.62
C GLN A 170 -0.90 -6.11 10.52
N VAL A 171 0.05 -5.22 10.81
CA VAL A 171 1.48 -5.57 10.89
C VAL A 171 1.71 -6.62 11.97
N LEU A 172 1.13 -6.44 13.17
CA LEU A 172 1.27 -7.38 14.28
C LEU A 172 0.78 -8.80 13.95
N LEU A 173 -0.17 -8.92 13.03
CA LEU A 173 -0.66 -10.22 12.57
C LEU A 173 0.43 -11.02 11.83
N PHE A 174 1.36 -10.35 11.14
CA PHE A 174 2.42 -11.00 10.36
C PHE A 174 3.77 -11.08 11.09
N VAL A 175 3.95 -10.36 12.20
CA VAL A 175 5.18 -10.46 13.00
C VAL A 175 5.29 -11.89 13.54
N LYS A 176 6.40 -12.57 13.19
CA LYS A 176 6.67 -13.91 13.72
C LYS A 176 6.72 -13.87 15.24
N ARG A 177 6.10 -14.85 15.90
CA ARG A 177 6.14 -15.02 17.36
C ARG A 177 7.59 -14.89 17.83
N GLY A 178 7.82 -13.98 18.79
CA GLY A 178 9.08 -13.92 19.53
C GLY A 178 9.36 -15.24 20.24
N LEU A 179 10.62 -15.41 20.67
CA LEU A 179 11.04 -16.56 21.47
C LEU A 179 10.06 -16.81 22.63
N PRO A 180 9.72 -18.07 22.95
CA PRO A 180 8.89 -18.39 24.10
C PRO A 180 9.47 -17.73 25.35
N LEU A 181 8.63 -17.04 26.11
CA LEU A 181 9.00 -16.56 27.44
C LEU A 181 9.29 -17.78 28.31
N SER A 182 10.58 -18.03 28.60
CA SER A 182 10.96 -19.02 29.58
C SER A 182 10.69 -18.43 30.96
N VAL A 183 9.74 -19.02 31.68
CA VAL A 183 9.36 -18.60 33.02
C VAL A 183 9.81 -19.67 34.00
N ASP A 184 10.54 -19.27 35.04
CA ASP A 184 10.93 -20.18 36.11
C ASP A 184 9.71 -20.58 36.97
N GLN A 185 9.93 -21.50 37.91
CA GLN A 185 8.90 -22.02 38.81
C GLN A 185 8.29 -20.95 39.74
N ASN A 186 8.93 -19.77 39.82
CA ASN A 186 8.52 -18.64 40.65
C ASN A 186 7.85 -17.53 39.82
N GLY A 187 7.70 -17.70 38.51
CA GLY A 187 7.13 -16.67 37.63
C GLY A 187 8.14 -15.66 37.09
N ASN A 188 9.45 -15.84 37.30
CA ASN A 188 10.46 -14.93 36.78
C ASN A 188 10.87 -15.30 35.34
N HIS A 189 11.09 -14.29 34.51
CA HIS A 189 11.57 -14.48 33.14
C HIS A 189 13.11 -14.46 33.12
N ALA A 190 13.72 -15.45 32.48
CA ALA A 190 15.15 -15.38 32.15
C ALA A 190 15.34 -14.43 30.97
N ILE A 191 16.18 -13.40 31.14
CA ILE A 191 16.63 -12.49 30.08
C ILE A 191 17.78 -13.15 29.31
#